data_AF-A0A8H5CGR4-F1
#
_entry.id   AF-A0A8H5CGR4-F1
#
_cell.length_a   1.000
_cell.length_b   1.000
_cell.length_c   1.000
_cell.angle_alpha   90.00
_cell.angle_beta   90.00
_cell.angle_gamma   90.00
#
_symmetry.space_group_name_H-M   'P 1'
#
loop_
_entity.id
_entity.type
_entity.pdbx_description
1 polymer ?
#
loop_
_entity_poly.entity_id
_entity_poly.type
_entity_poly.pdbx_seq_one_letter_code
_entity_poly.pdbx_strand_id
1 'polypeptide(L)'
;MSVETNAFWAYFDKGKLQNSSQHKTWCKACVNNHLEQGKEELEARIRNENEATKQRERKAARDEAHKQIGSLHGEKTVLITHILGSQKGKGSSGSFFTAFTFTYINPALTPGSPSQPLCRWDQFQYLLLSVSRVETIAPQAKTKAQRQRDGKAKDGPATHSNKMMALKRQLSAASSESPDTSSTEPAPRKLKQASLKVCSALEMLFSKAEIEAIQTQALHAQVSSKSKETIFKAPEMLRLMGMLRKDTIQIIPTANVLGGWLLIDAAARIEKKVEVILKEQELGMLTNQWKNIRKNQIAAVCVNHDYKLYTIDLLKVTAESKDGDTQCAQFERMIDRVENVYNCKVLFFVMDDNGGSKKGHVELGKKCPYLILPLCCQIQVPNSGANTLFSFSSNLVTTSKSICLGHQFVKTPPFSLVG
;
A
#
# COMPACT_ATOMS: atom_id res chain seq x y z
N MET A 1 -27.74 -20.41 28.48
CA MET A 1 -26.89 -19.84 27.41
C MET A 1 -25.62 -19.34 28.07
N SER A 2 -24.45 -19.92 27.76
CA SER A 2 -23.17 -19.42 28.28
C SER A 2 -22.90 -18.06 27.66
N VAL A 3 -22.81 -17.01 28.48
CA VAL A 3 -22.40 -15.68 28.02
C VAL A 3 -20.97 -15.81 27.53
N GLU A 4 -20.77 -15.86 26.20
CA GLU A 4 -19.45 -15.88 25.59
C GLU A 4 -18.66 -14.70 26.16
N THR A 5 -17.66 -15.03 26.98
CA THR A 5 -16.89 -14.03 27.68
C THR A 5 -15.99 -13.37 26.66
N ASN A 6 -16.20 -12.09 26.41
CA ASN A 6 -15.46 -11.32 25.42
C ASN A 6 -13.94 -11.61 25.53
N ALA A 7 -13.33 -12.09 24.45
CA ALA A 7 -11.93 -12.50 24.39
C ALA A 7 -10.93 -11.39 24.82
N PHE A 8 -11.33 -10.11 24.75
CA PHE A 8 -10.52 -9.00 25.23
C PHE A 8 -10.21 -9.12 26.73
N TRP A 9 -11.08 -9.72 27.55
CA TRP A 9 -10.85 -9.90 28.98
C TRP A 9 -9.64 -10.79 29.32
N ALA A 10 -9.10 -11.54 28.35
CA ALA A 10 -7.83 -12.22 28.53
C ALA A 10 -6.66 -11.24 28.79
N TYR A 11 -6.72 -10.03 28.21
CA TYR A 11 -5.65 -9.03 28.23
C TYR A 11 -5.84 -7.92 29.27
N PHE A 12 -6.99 -7.86 29.93
CA PHE A 12 -7.31 -6.81 30.89
C PHE A 12 -7.72 -7.39 32.25
N ASP A 13 -7.27 -6.74 33.33
CA ASP A 13 -7.80 -6.97 34.67
C ASP A 13 -9.15 -6.26 34.79
N LYS A 14 -10.15 -6.99 35.29
CA LYS A 14 -11.52 -6.50 35.45
C LYS A 14 -11.73 -5.95 36.85
N GLY A 15 -11.98 -4.65 36.94
CA GLY A 15 -12.24 -3.92 38.17
C GLY A 15 -13.71 -3.82 38.56
N LYS A 16 -13.94 -2.99 39.58
CA LYS A 16 -15.28 -2.59 40.02
C LYS A 16 -16.06 -1.94 38.87
N LEU A 17 -17.37 -2.19 38.86
CA LEU A 17 -18.31 -1.58 37.95
C LEU A 17 -18.38 -0.06 38.25
N GLN A 18 -18.16 0.81 37.25
CA GLN A 18 -18.27 2.27 37.41
C GLN A 18 -19.70 2.77 37.22
N ASN A 19 -20.45 2.14 36.31
CA ASN A 19 -21.84 2.42 36.01
C ASN A 19 -22.53 1.12 35.61
N SER A 20 -23.82 1.12 35.25
CA SER A 20 -24.58 -0.11 34.96
C SER A 20 -23.98 -1.02 33.86
N SER A 21 -23.05 -0.54 33.03
CA SER A 21 -22.53 -1.29 31.87
C SER A 21 -21.01 -1.32 31.73
N GLN A 22 -20.26 -0.50 32.47
CA GLN A 22 -18.82 -0.32 32.29
C GLN A 22 -18.03 -0.67 33.54
N HIS A 23 -16.96 -1.44 33.34
CA HIS A 23 -15.98 -1.77 34.37
C HIS A 23 -14.79 -0.82 34.29
N LYS A 24 -14.16 -0.51 35.44
CA LYS A 24 -12.75 -0.10 35.44
C LYS A 24 -11.91 -1.25 34.92
N THR A 25 -10.97 -0.97 34.04
CA THR A 25 -10.10 -2.00 33.48
C THR A 25 -8.66 -1.54 33.45
N TRP A 26 -7.73 -2.49 33.56
CA TRP A 26 -6.29 -2.22 33.45
C TRP A 26 -5.66 -3.19 32.48
N CYS A 27 -4.81 -2.69 31.59
CA CYS A 27 -4.09 -3.53 30.64
C CYS A 27 -3.06 -4.38 31.38
N LYS A 28 -3.16 -5.71 31.31
CA LYS A 28 -2.24 -6.62 32.01
C LYS A 28 -0.79 -6.41 31.62
N ALA A 29 -0.53 -6.07 30.35
CA ALA A 29 0.82 -5.78 29.88
C ALA A 29 1.40 -4.52 30.54
N CYS A 30 0.62 -3.44 30.64
CA CYS A 30 1.04 -2.23 31.36
C CYS A 30 1.28 -2.52 32.85
N VAL A 31 0.37 -3.27 33.49
CA VAL A 31 0.48 -3.65 34.91
C VAL A 31 1.74 -4.46 35.14
N ASN A 32 2.01 -5.47 34.32
CA ASN A 32 3.21 -6.27 34.40
C ASN A 32 4.47 -5.44 34.16
N ASN A 33 4.47 -4.52 33.19
CA ASN A 33 5.61 -3.63 32.95
C ASN A 33 5.93 -2.76 34.17
N HIS A 34 4.91 -2.24 34.85
CA HIS A 34 5.10 -1.46 36.08
C HIS A 34 5.55 -2.33 37.26
N LEU A 35 5.06 -3.56 37.36
CA LEU A 35 5.50 -4.51 38.38
C LEU A 35 6.95 -4.94 38.19
N GLU A 36 7.40 -5.17 36.95
CA GLU A 36 8.79 -5.52 36.64
C GLU A 36 9.76 -4.38 37.00
N GLN A 37 9.36 -3.12 36.86
CA GLN A 37 10.20 -1.97 37.26
C GLN A 37 10.50 -1.93 38.77
N GLY A 38 9.60 -2.45 39.62
CA GLY A 38 9.76 -2.48 41.09
C GLY A 38 10.04 -3.88 41.65
N LYS A 39 10.32 -4.85 40.78
CA LYS A 39 10.36 -6.27 41.16
C LYS A 39 11.49 -6.59 42.12
N GLU A 40 12.69 -6.09 41.86
CA GLU A 40 13.86 -6.35 42.71
C GLU A 40 13.66 -5.82 44.13
N GLU A 41 13.13 -4.60 44.27
CA GLU A 41 12.82 -4.00 45.57
C GLU A 41 11.71 -4.75 46.31
N LEU A 42 10.67 -5.18 45.59
CA LEU A 42 9.59 -5.98 46.17
C LEU A 42 10.10 -7.34 46.64
N GLU A 43 10.89 -8.03 45.82
CA GLU A 43 11.49 -9.33 46.14
C GLU A 43 12.47 -9.24 47.31
N ALA A 44 13.26 -8.17 47.39
CA ALA A 44 14.15 -7.91 48.53
C ALA A 44 13.36 -7.75 49.84
N ARG A 45 12.25 -7.00 49.80
CA ARG A 45 11.39 -6.73 50.97
C ARG A 45 10.69 -7.99 51.49
N ILE A 46 10.23 -8.86 50.59
CA ILE A 46 9.43 -10.03 50.96
C ILE A 46 10.25 -11.31 51.16
N ARG A 47 11.58 -11.27 50.97
CA ARG A 47 12.45 -12.45 50.97
C ARG A 47 12.35 -13.29 52.25
N ASN A 48 12.31 -12.63 53.40
CA ASN A 48 12.34 -13.26 54.72
C ASN A 48 10.98 -13.28 55.41
N GLU A 49 9.92 -12.88 54.70
CA GLU A 49 8.57 -12.79 55.25
C GLU A 49 7.80 -14.11 55.14
N ASN A 50 6.73 -14.26 55.93
CA ASN A 50 5.83 -15.40 55.80
C ASN A 50 4.95 -15.29 54.54
N GLU A 51 4.40 -16.42 54.06
CA GLU A 51 3.62 -16.45 52.80
C GLU A 51 2.39 -15.54 52.81
N ALA A 52 1.76 -15.34 53.97
CA ALA A 52 0.62 -14.43 54.09
C ALA A 52 1.04 -12.97 53.86
N THR A 53 2.16 -12.55 54.43
CA THR A 53 2.76 -11.22 54.21
C THR A 53 3.22 -11.07 52.75
N LYS A 54 3.88 -12.08 52.15
CA LYS A 54 4.26 -12.05 50.73
C LYS A 54 3.07 -11.81 49.80
N GLN A 55 1.95 -12.49 50.05
CA GLN A 55 0.73 -12.31 49.27
C GLN A 55 0.13 -10.91 49.44
N ARG A 56 0.12 -10.37 50.67
CA ARG A 56 -0.36 -8.99 50.94
C ARG A 56 0.50 -7.95 50.22
N GLU A 57 1.83 -8.06 50.30
CA GLU A 57 2.76 -7.15 49.64
C GLU A 57 2.64 -7.22 48.10
N ARG A 58 2.54 -8.42 47.51
CA ARG A 58 2.31 -8.58 46.06
C ARG A 58 0.98 -7.97 45.62
N LYS A 59 -0.07 -8.13 46.41
CA LYS A 59 -1.37 -7.51 46.14
C LYS A 59 -1.28 -5.98 46.22
N ALA A 60 -0.64 -5.45 47.26
CA ALA A 60 -0.42 -4.02 47.43
C ALA A 60 0.39 -3.43 46.26
N ALA A 61 1.44 -4.11 45.80
CA ALA A 61 2.22 -3.69 44.63
C ALA A 61 1.38 -3.67 43.34
N ARG A 62 0.49 -4.65 43.16
CA ARG A 62 -0.45 -4.67 42.01
C ARG A 62 -1.46 -3.53 42.08
N ASP A 63 -2.01 -3.27 43.26
CA ASP A 63 -2.96 -2.17 43.48
C ASP A 63 -2.30 -0.79 43.25
N GLU A 64 -1.04 -0.62 43.64
CA GLU A 64 -0.26 0.59 43.33
C GLU A 64 0.04 0.71 41.84
N ALA A 65 0.41 -0.38 41.16
CA ALA A 65 0.56 -0.39 39.70
C ALA A 65 -0.74 0.01 38.98
N HIS A 66 -1.89 -0.47 39.43
CA HIS A 66 -3.21 -0.07 38.93
C HIS A 66 -3.46 1.44 39.11
N LYS A 67 -3.01 2.02 40.22
CA LYS A 67 -3.13 3.45 40.51
C LYS A 67 -2.24 4.30 39.61
N GLN A 68 -0.98 3.88 39.38
CA GLN A 68 -0.01 4.62 38.57
C GLN A 68 -0.35 4.61 37.07
N ILE A 69 -0.80 3.48 36.54
CA ILE A 69 -1.15 3.35 35.11
C ILE A 69 -2.44 4.10 34.78
N GLY A 70 -3.35 4.21 35.75
CA GLY A 70 -4.71 4.70 35.54
C GLY A 70 -5.62 3.64 34.93
N SER A 71 -6.93 3.77 35.21
CA SER A 71 -7.93 2.85 34.68
C SER A 71 -8.40 3.26 33.28
N LEU A 72 -8.57 2.27 32.40
CA LEU A 72 -9.25 2.39 31.12
C LEU A 72 -10.75 2.12 31.28
N HIS A 73 -11.57 2.75 30.45
CA HIS A 73 -12.97 2.41 30.33
C HIS A 73 -13.09 1.04 29.66
N GLY A 74 -13.91 0.14 30.21
CA GLY A 74 -14.15 -1.21 29.66
C GLY A 74 -14.90 -1.26 28.32
N GLU A 75 -14.91 -0.18 27.55
CA GLU A 75 -15.53 -0.11 26.24
C GLU A 75 -14.62 -0.74 25.18
N LYS A 76 -15.16 -1.61 24.32
CA LYS A 76 -14.39 -2.39 23.34
C LYS A 76 -13.47 -1.52 22.47
N THR A 77 -13.95 -0.37 22.02
CA THR A 77 -13.21 0.61 21.21
C THR A 77 -11.99 1.17 21.95
N VAL A 78 -12.14 1.52 23.23
CA VAL A 78 -11.07 2.03 24.10
C VAL A 78 -10.02 0.96 24.35
N LEU A 79 -10.45 -0.28 24.63
CA LEU A 79 -9.55 -1.42 24.82
C LEU A 79 -8.70 -1.70 23.57
N ILE A 80 -9.33 -1.70 22.39
CA ILE A 80 -8.64 -1.86 21.11
C ILE A 80 -7.66 -0.70 20.91
N THR A 81 -8.10 0.55 21.07
CA THR A 81 -7.26 1.74 20.87
C THR A 81 -6.03 1.73 21.78
N HIS A 82 -6.18 1.27 23.02
CA HIS A 82 -5.05 1.13 23.94
C HIS A 82 -4.05 0.06 23.49
N ILE A 83 -4.53 -1.13 23.06
CA ILE A 83 -3.66 -2.20 22.53
C ILE A 83 -2.92 -1.75 21.27
N LEU A 84 -3.62 -1.04 20.37
CA LEU A 84 -3.04 -0.54 19.13
C LEU A 84 -2.03 0.60 19.34
N GLY A 85 -2.00 1.18 20.54
CA GLY A 85 -1.19 2.35 20.85
C GLY A 85 -1.81 3.63 20.29
N SER A 86 -2.16 4.58 21.16
CA SER A 86 -2.49 5.93 20.73
C SER A 86 -1.18 6.67 20.45
N GLN A 87 -0.87 6.91 19.17
CA GLN A 87 0.26 7.76 18.79
C GLN A 87 -0.02 9.22 19.17
N LYS A 88 0.05 9.54 20.47
CA LYS A 88 0.16 10.93 20.91
C LYS A 88 1.58 11.37 20.62
N GLY A 89 1.79 12.04 19.50
CA GLY A 89 2.91 12.96 19.37
C GLY A 89 2.89 13.90 20.58
N LYS A 90 4.03 14.03 21.27
CA LYS A 90 4.16 14.93 22.43
C LYS A 90 3.93 16.38 21.96
N GLY A 91 2.68 16.85 22.01
CA GLY A 91 2.29 18.22 21.70
C GLY A 91 0.93 18.51 22.29
N SER A 92 0.92 19.34 23.35
CA SER A 92 -0.21 20.07 23.97
C SER A 92 -1.60 19.41 24.04
N SER A 93 -2.08 19.27 25.27
CA SER A 93 -3.44 18.89 25.65
C SER A 93 -4.53 19.74 24.98
N GLY A 94 -5.39 19.10 24.17
CA GLY A 94 -6.67 19.67 23.75
C GLY A 94 -7.39 18.81 22.71
N SER A 95 -8.61 18.37 23.06
CA SER A 95 -9.66 17.84 22.17
C SER A 95 -9.45 16.45 21.52
N PHE A 96 -10.42 15.57 21.78
CA PHE A 96 -10.53 14.20 21.26
C PHE A 96 -10.94 14.18 19.79
N PHE A 97 -10.07 13.70 18.89
CA PHE A 97 -10.38 12.90 17.71
C PHE A 97 -9.05 12.32 17.20
N THR A 98 -8.93 10.98 17.14
CA THR A 98 -7.68 10.31 16.74
C THR A 98 -7.79 9.82 15.32
N ALA A 99 -7.03 10.44 14.40
CA ALA A 99 -6.77 9.92 13.07
C ALA A 99 -5.42 9.18 13.07
N PHE A 100 -5.38 8.01 12.43
CA PHE A 100 -4.14 7.29 12.16
C PHE A 100 -3.44 7.94 10.96
N THR A 101 -2.12 8.12 10.98
CA THR A 101 -1.37 8.56 9.79
C THR A 101 -0.14 7.67 9.66
N PHE A 102 0.00 6.96 8.55
CA PHE A 102 1.20 6.15 8.27
C PHE A 102 2.18 7.00 7.46
N THR A 103 3.34 7.29 8.03
CA THR A 103 4.42 8.01 7.34
C THR A 103 5.55 7.04 7.03
N TYR A 104 5.84 6.83 5.74
CA TYR A 104 7.02 6.09 5.28
C TYR A 104 8.26 6.99 5.36
N ILE A 105 9.26 6.61 6.17
CA ILE A 105 10.57 7.26 6.21
C ILE A 105 11.54 6.41 5.40
N ASN A 106 12.11 6.99 4.35
CA ASN A 106 13.11 6.34 3.49
C ASN A 106 14.49 6.38 4.20
N PRO A 107 15.11 5.24 4.55
CA PRO A 107 16.39 5.23 5.24
C PRO A 107 17.52 5.23 4.21
N ALA A 108 17.87 6.41 3.69
CA ALA A 108 19.12 6.56 2.96
C ALA A 108 19.69 7.98 3.11
N LEU A 109 20.88 8.04 3.69
CA LEU A 109 21.91 9.08 3.62
C LEU A 109 21.75 10.32 4.52
N THR A 110 22.29 10.23 5.74
CA THR A 110 23.24 11.21 6.28
C THR A 110 24.06 10.58 7.43
N PRO A 111 25.41 10.52 7.34
CA PRO A 111 26.26 10.17 8.47
C PRO A 111 26.57 11.44 9.28
N GLY A 112 26.31 11.41 10.59
CA GLY A 112 26.80 12.42 11.55
C GLY A 112 25.72 13.20 12.30
N SER A 113 25.15 12.59 13.34
CA SER A 113 24.48 13.29 14.44
C SER A 113 24.37 12.34 15.65
N PRO A 114 24.68 12.78 16.88
CA PRO A 114 24.78 11.90 18.04
C PRO A 114 23.41 11.52 18.64
N SER A 115 23.28 10.22 18.92
CA SER A 115 22.39 9.57 19.89
C SER A 115 21.03 10.20 20.18
N GLN A 116 19.99 9.71 19.49
CA GLN A 116 18.61 9.70 19.98
C GLN A 116 18.17 8.26 20.27
N PRO A 117 17.31 8.02 21.27
CA PRO A 117 16.96 6.66 21.70
C PRO A 117 16.13 5.96 20.62
N LEU A 118 16.59 4.78 20.20
CA LEU A 118 15.83 3.87 19.33
C LEU A 118 14.45 3.59 19.94
N CYS A 119 13.39 4.09 19.30
CA CYS A 119 12.03 3.63 19.59
C CYS A 119 11.86 2.19 19.11
N ARG A 120 11.58 1.31 20.07
CA ARG A 120 11.34 -0.14 19.96
C ARG A 120 10.22 -0.49 18.97
N TRP A 121 10.54 -1.42 18.07
CA TRP A 121 9.66 -2.05 17.08
C TRP A 121 8.84 -3.23 17.64
N ASP A 122 8.95 -3.54 18.92
CA ASP A 122 8.35 -4.71 19.59
C ASP A 122 6.79 -4.69 19.62
N GLN A 123 6.13 -3.57 19.30
CA GLN A 123 4.67 -3.43 19.43
C GLN A 123 3.86 -3.87 18.20
N PHE A 124 4.42 -3.88 16.99
CA PHE A 124 3.70 -4.39 15.81
C PHE A 124 3.64 -5.93 15.80
N GLN A 125 4.59 -6.61 16.46
CA GLN A 125 4.51 -8.04 16.75
C GLN A 125 3.27 -8.40 17.58
N TYR A 126 2.78 -7.50 18.45
CA TYR A 126 1.60 -7.77 19.28
C TYR A 126 0.27 -7.71 18.51
N LEU A 127 0.17 -6.89 17.45
CA LEU A 127 -1.00 -6.88 16.56
C LEU A 127 -1.08 -8.19 15.75
N LEU A 128 0.05 -8.69 15.29
CA LEU A 128 0.16 -9.98 14.62
C LEU A 128 -0.06 -11.17 15.59
N LEU A 129 0.41 -11.09 16.84
CA LEU A 129 0.17 -12.12 17.87
C LEU A 129 -1.29 -12.20 18.33
N SER A 130 -2.07 -11.11 18.24
CA SER A 130 -3.50 -11.13 18.51
C SER A 130 -4.33 -11.61 17.30
N VAL A 131 -3.78 -11.52 16.09
CA VAL A 131 -4.28 -12.19 14.88
C VAL A 131 -4.10 -13.71 14.95
N SER A 132 -3.07 -14.22 15.63
CA SER A 132 -2.85 -15.68 15.78
C SER A 132 -3.99 -16.42 16.50
N ARG A 133 -4.87 -15.73 17.26
CA ARG A 133 -6.12 -16.34 17.79
C ARG A 133 -7.32 -16.22 16.84
N VAL A 134 -7.30 -15.25 15.93
CA VAL A 134 -8.28 -15.15 14.83
C VAL A 134 -8.12 -16.32 13.85
N GLU A 135 -6.94 -16.94 13.77
CA GLU A 135 -6.67 -18.13 12.95
C GLU A 135 -7.60 -19.32 13.21
N THR A 136 -8.10 -19.51 14.44
CA THR A 136 -9.01 -20.64 14.75
C THR A 136 -10.49 -20.31 14.52
N ILE A 137 -10.90 -19.05 14.67
CA ILE A 137 -12.31 -18.63 14.53
C ILE A 137 -12.63 -18.27 13.08
N ALA A 138 -11.68 -17.66 12.35
CA ALA A 138 -11.91 -17.16 11.01
C ALA A 138 -12.28 -18.27 9.99
N PRO A 139 -11.67 -19.47 9.97
CA PRO A 139 -12.06 -20.52 9.03
C PRO A 139 -13.49 -21.00 9.26
N GLN A 140 -13.91 -21.15 10.52
CA GLN A 140 -15.27 -21.58 10.88
C GLN A 140 -16.29 -20.49 10.57
N ALA A 141 -16.00 -19.23 10.93
CA ALA A 141 -16.86 -18.09 10.63
C ALA A 141 -17.00 -17.88 9.12
N LYS A 142 -15.91 -18.03 8.35
CA LYS A 142 -15.91 -17.94 6.89
C LYS A 142 -16.71 -19.07 6.26
N THR A 143 -16.53 -20.31 6.71
CA THR A 143 -17.34 -21.45 6.23
C THR A 143 -18.82 -21.25 6.52
N LYS A 144 -19.17 -20.70 7.70
CA LYS A 144 -20.56 -20.38 8.04
C LYS A 144 -21.13 -19.25 7.17
N ALA A 145 -20.36 -18.19 6.93
CA ALA A 145 -20.74 -17.10 6.04
C ALA A 145 -20.94 -17.60 4.61
N GLN A 146 -20.03 -18.44 4.09
CA GLN A 146 -20.15 -19.07 2.77
C GLN A 146 -21.45 -19.89 2.65
N ARG A 147 -21.74 -20.75 3.63
CA ARG A 147 -22.98 -21.55 3.64
C ARG A 147 -24.24 -20.69 3.64
N GLN A 148 -24.23 -19.56 4.34
CA GLN A 148 -25.35 -18.62 4.33
C GLN A 148 -25.53 -17.95 2.96
N ARG A 149 -24.45 -17.76 2.19
CA ARG A 149 -24.49 -17.25 0.81
C ARG A 149 -25.06 -18.30 -0.15
N ASP A 150 -24.51 -19.51 -0.12
CA ASP A 150 -24.89 -20.58 -1.06
C ASP A 150 -26.35 -21.01 -0.87
N GLY A 151 -26.87 -20.93 0.36
CA GLY A 151 -28.27 -21.23 0.67
C GLY A 151 -29.28 -20.28 0.02
N LYS A 152 -28.85 -19.09 -0.45
CA LYS A 152 -29.74 -18.06 -1.00
C LYS A 152 -29.77 -18.01 -2.53
N ALA A 153 -28.88 -18.73 -3.21
CA ALA A 153 -28.65 -18.61 -4.65
C ALA A 153 -29.47 -19.59 -5.54
N LYS A 154 -30.45 -20.32 -4.99
CA LYS A 154 -31.16 -21.38 -5.73
C LYS A 154 -32.24 -20.92 -6.72
N ASP A 155 -32.60 -19.64 -6.75
CA ASP A 155 -33.66 -19.12 -7.63
C ASP A 155 -33.12 -18.05 -8.60
N GLY A 156 -32.41 -18.46 -9.66
CA GLY A 156 -31.93 -17.55 -10.70
C GLY A 156 -31.62 -18.24 -12.04
N PRO A 157 -32.05 -17.68 -13.20
CA PRO A 157 -31.91 -18.31 -14.51
C PRO A 157 -30.48 -18.21 -15.06
N ALA A 158 -29.94 -19.34 -15.51
CA ALA A 158 -28.62 -19.45 -16.13
C ALA A 158 -28.55 -18.65 -17.45
N THR A 159 -27.55 -17.77 -17.59
CA THR A 159 -27.35 -16.97 -18.82
C THR A 159 -25.95 -17.18 -19.39
N HIS A 160 -25.95 -17.74 -20.61
CA HIS A 160 -25.00 -17.71 -21.73
C HIS A 160 -23.48 -17.52 -21.51
N SER A 161 -22.76 -18.62 -21.74
CA SER A 161 -21.32 -18.70 -22.07
C SER A 161 -21.06 -18.13 -23.47
N ASN A 162 -20.13 -17.18 -23.56
CA ASN A 162 -19.67 -16.58 -24.81
C ASN A 162 -18.52 -17.37 -25.45
N LYS A 163 -18.69 -17.64 -26.74
CA LYS A 163 -17.82 -18.41 -27.64
C LYS A 163 -16.77 -17.47 -28.24
N MET A 164 -15.49 -17.65 -27.89
CA MET A 164 -14.39 -16.85 -28.45
C MET A 164 -13.79 -17.57 -29.66
N MET A 165 -13.89 -16.96 -30.85
CA MET A 165 -13.26 -17.46 -32.08
C MET A 165 -11.79 -17.03 -32.15
N ALA A 166 -10.93 -17.99 -32.47
CA ALA A 166 -9.52 -17.79 -32.80
C ALA A 166 -9.37 -17.44 -34.29
N LEU A 167 -8.76 -16.30 -34.61
CA LEU A 167 -8.38 -15.93 -35.98
C LEU A 167 -6.85 -16.01 -36.12
N LYS A 168 -6.40 -16.96 -36.95
CA LYS A 168 -5.00 -17.31 -37.22
C LYS A 168 -4.49 -16.48 -38.41
N ARG A 169 -3.43 -15.68 -38.22
CA ARG A 169 -2.70 -15.00 -39.31
C ARG A 169 -1.73 -15.97 -39.99
N GLN A 170 -1.74 -15.99 -41.31
CA GLN A 170 -0.68 -16.53 -42.16
C GLN A 170 0.20 -15.37 -42.67
N LEU A 171 1.52 -15.55 -42.62
CA LEU A 171 2.52 -14.70 -43.27
C LEU A 171 3.67 -15.60 -43.74
N SER A 172 3.85 -15.70 -45.06
CA SER A 172 5.04 -16.09 -45.83
C SER A 172 4.67 -15.82 -47.31
N ALA A 173 5.50 -15.41 -48.27
CA ALA A 173 6.95 -15.30 -48.42
C ALA A 173 7.24 -14.49 -49.71
N ALA A 174 8.53 -14.42 -50.09
CA ALA A 174 9.14 -13.97 -51.36
C ALA A 174 9.41 -12.47 -51.55
N SER A 175 10.51 -12.01 -52.17
CA SER A 175 11.82 -12.52 -52.61
C SER A 175 12.55 -11.26 -53.11
N SER A 176 13.75 -10.91 -52.62
CA SER A 176 15.03 -11.19 -53.28
C SER A 176 15.08 -10.88 -54.78
N GLU A 177 15.40 -9.64 -55.16
CA GLU A 177 16.06 -9.32 -56.44
C GLU A 177 17.03 -8.15 -56.28
N SER A 178 18.27 -8.36 -56.72
CA SER A 178 19.37 -7.40 -56.85
C SER A 178 19.86 -7.44 -58.29
N PRO A 179 20.20 -6.30 -58.92
CA PRO A 179 21.05 -6.32 -60.10
C PRO A 179 22.45 -5.77 -59.81
N ASP A 180 23.42 -6.59 -60.19
CA ASP A 180 24.83 -6.25 -60.39
C ASP A 180 24.99 -5.11 -61.41
N THR A 181 25.91 -4.19 -61.17
CA THR A 181 26.63 -3.52 -62.27
C THR A 181 28.04 -3.15 -61.83
N SER A 182 28.99 -3.85 -62.44
CA SER A 182 30.44 -3.69 -62.36
C SER A 182 30.93 -2.40 -63.02
N SER A 183 31.84 -1.68 -62.36
CA SER A 183 32.74 -0.73 -63.02
C SER A 183 34.11 -0.80 -62.37
N THR A 184 35.12 -1.12 -63.18
CA THR A 184 36.50 -1.41 -62.81
C THR A 184 37.35 -0.18 -63.10
N GLU A 185 38.01 0.39 -62.09
CA GLU A 185 39.09 1.37 -62.28
C GLU A 185 40.32 1.07 -61.41
N PRO A 186 41.53 1.50 -61.84
CA PRO A 186 42.79 0.90 -61.44
C PRO A 186 43.37 1.44 -60.12
N ALA A 187 44.06 0.55 -59.42
CA ALA A 187 44.60 0.71 -58.08
C ALA A 187 45.63 1.84 -57.91
N PRO A 188 45.48 2.72 -56.89
CA PRO A 188 46.56 3.56 -56.41
C PRO A 188 47.27 2.96 -55.18
N ARG A 189 48.57 2.76 -55.37
CA ARG A 189 49.71 2.89 -54.43
C ARG A 189 49.44 2.65 -52.93
N LYS A 190 50.10 1.60 -52.41
CA LYS A 190 50.21 1.18 -51.01
C LYS A 190 50.56 2.35 -50.06
N LEU A 191 49.54 2.96 -49.46
CA LEU A 191 49.66 3.85 -48.30
C LEU A 191 49.93 3.02 -47.04
N LYS A 192 50.99 3.38 -46.31
CA LYS A 192 51.28 2.80 -44.99
C LYS A 192 50.12 3.13 -44.05
N GLN A 193 49.33 2.14 -43.71
CA GLN A 193 48.20 2.26 -42.77
C GLN A 193 48.76 2.68 -41.40
N ALA A 194 48.48 3.93 -41.01
CA ALA A 194 48.74 4.39 -39.64
C ALA A 194 48.00 3.44 -38.68
N SER A 195 48.68 3.02 -37.62
CA SER A 195 48.13 2.10 -36.62
C SER A 195 46.74 2.57 -36.17
N LEU A 196 45.70 1.83 -36.58
CA LEU A 196 44.32 2.10 -36.17
C LEU A 196 44.27 1.99 -34.64
N LYS A 197 44.01 3.11 -33.97
CA LYS A 197 43.62 3.07 -32.57
C LYS A 197 42.28 2.35 -32.51
N VAL A 198 42.31 1.12 -32.01
CA VAL A 198 41.10 0.36 -31.71
C VAL A 198 40.47 1.02 -30.50
N CYS A 199 39.63 2.03 -30.73
CA CYS A 199 38.79 2.59 -29.68
C CYS A 199 37.66 1.60 -29.39
N SER A 200 37.47 1.27 -28.11
CA SER A 200 36.29 0.52 -27.69
C SER A 200 35.04 1.29 -28.11
N ALA A 201 34.00 0.61 -28.61
CA ALA A 201 32.75 1.25 -29.00
C ALA A 201 32.05 2.01 -27.85
N LEU A 202 32.47 1.77 -26.60
CA LEU A 202 32.03 2.50 -25.41
C LEU A 202 32.82 3.80 -25.17
N GLU A 203 33.99 3.94 -25.78
CA GLU A 203 34.93 5.06 -25.64
C GLU A 203 34.93 5.99 -26.86
N MET A 204 33.97 5.82 -27.76
CA MET A 204 33.76 6.79 -28.84
C MET A 204 33.38 8.14 -28.21
N LEU A 205 34.37 9.02 -28.15
CA LEU A 205 34.19 10.39 -27.71
C LEU A 205 33.38 11.13 -28.78
N PHE A 206 32.16 11.52 -28.43
CA PHE A 206 31.39 12.45 -29.24
C PHE A 206 32.12 13.80 -29.26
N SER A 207 32.22 14.38 -30.45
CA SER A 207 32.64 15.78 -30.57
C SER A 207 31.65 16.69 -29.86
N LYS A 208 32.10 17.89 -29.48
CA LYS A 208 31.23 18.88 -28.82
C LYS A 208 29.97 19.19 -29.63
N ALA A 209 30.08 19.26 -30.95
CA ALA A 209 28.97 19.50 -31.87
C ALA A 209 27.96 18.34 -31.88
N GLU A 210 28.43 17.09 -31.85
CA GLU A 210 27.56 15.91 -31.76
C GLU A 210 26.83 15.85 -30.42
N ILE A 211 27.52 16.17 -29.31
CA ILE A 211 26.89 16.25 -27.98
C ILE A 211 25.74 17.26 -27.99
N GLU A 212 25.98 18.45 -28.54
CA GLU A 212 24.97 19.51 -28.65
C GLU A 212 23.79 19.10 -29.55
N ALA A 213 24.06 18.43 -30.67
CA ALA A 213 23.02 17.90 -31.55
C ALA A 213 22.16 16.82 -30.86
N ILE A 214 22.78 15.90 -30.11
CA ILE A 214 22.07 14.87 -29.34
C ILE A 214 21.20 15.52 -28.25
N GLN A 215 21.73 16.50 -27.52
CA GLN A 215 20.99 17.22 -26.49
C GLN A 215 19.78 17.97 -27.07
N THR A 216 19.97 18.63 -28.21
CA THR A 216 18.90 19.32 -28.93
C THR A 216 17.82 18.34 -29.37
N GLN A 217 18.20 17.21 -29.97
CA GLN A 217 17.24 16.19 -30.40
C GLN A 217 16.49 15.56 -29.22
N ALA A 218 17.16 15.32 -28.09
CA ALA A 218 16.53 14.81 -26.87
C ALA A 218 15.48 15.79 -26.33
N LEU A 219 15.78 17.10 -26.33
CA LEU A 219 14.82 18.13 -25.94
C LEU A 219 13.61 18.15 -26.88
N HIS A 220 13.82 18.11 -28.20
CA HIS A 220 12.72 18.03 -29.17
C HIS A 220 11.83 16.79 -28.94
N ALA A 221 12.43 15.63 -28.71
CA ALA A 221 11.70 14.40 -28.40
C ALA A 221 10.88 14.54 -27.11
N GLN A 222 11.43 15.18 -26.07
CA GLN A 222 10.74 15.40 -24.81
C GLN A 222 9.52 16.33 -24.98
N VAL A 223 9.70 17.46 -25.64
CA VAL A 223 8.64 18.45 -25.89
C VAL A 223 7.54 17.84 -26.77
N SER A 224 7.92 17.17 -27.86
CA SER A 224 6.97 16.53 -28.79
C SER A 224 6.14 15.44 -28.11
N SER A 225 6.77 14.59 -27.31
CA SER A 225 6.10 13.51 -26.57
C SER A 225 5.34 13.98 -25.33
N LYS A 226 5.51 15.25 -24.92
CA LYS A 226 5.03 15.79 -23.64
C LYS A 226 5.47 14.92 -22.44
N SER A 227 6.66 14.32 -22.54
CA SER A 227 7.20 13.49 -21.48
C SER A 227 7.78 14.34 -20.35
N LYS A 228 7.92 13.72 -19.17
CA LYS A 228 8.53 14.39 -18.01
C LYS A 228 10.02 14.61 -18.24
N GLU A 229 10.58 15.71 -17.74
CA GLU A 229 12.02 16.02 -17.75
C GLU A 229 12.90 14.92 -17.15
N THR A 230 12.32 14.05 -16.32
CA THR A 230 13.01 12.92 -15.70
C THR A 230 13.16 11.70 -16.61
N ILE A 231 12.61 11.72 -17.83
CA ILE A 231 12.61 10.54 -18.72
C ILE A 231 14.02 10.05 -19.05
N PHE A 232 14.96 10.97 -19.31
CA PHE A 232 16.35 10.61 -19.61
C PHE A 232 17.19 10.30 -18.37
N LYS A 233 16.66 10.54 -17.16
CA LYS A 233 17.29 10.12 -15.89
C LYS A 233 16.82 8.73 -15.45
N ALA A 234 15.78 8.19 -16.06
CA ALA A 234 15.27 6.88 -15.70
C ALA A 234 16.27 5.79 -16.13
N PRO A 235 16.68 4.89 -15.21
CA PRO A 235 17.71 3.87 -15.51
C PRO A 235 17.29 2.95 -16.67
N GLU A 236 15.99 2.64 -16.78
CA GLU A 236 15.47 1.83 -17.89
C GLU A 236 15.55 2.55 -19.25
N MET A 237 15.36 3.88 -19.28
CA MET A 237 15.50 4.65 -20.51
C MET A 237 16.97 4.71 -20.95
N LEU A 238 17.89 4.91 -20.01
CA LEU A 238 19.34 4.87 -20.28
C LEU A 238 19.78 3.49 -20.78
N ARG A 239 19.25 2.42 -20.18
CA ARG A 239 19.50 1.04 -20.64
C ARG A 239 18.97 0.81 -22.06
N LEU A 240 17.75 1.28 -22.36
CA LEU A 240 17.18 1.22 -23.70
C LEU A 240 18.05 1.96 -24.72
N MET A 241 18.47 3.19 -24.43
CA MET A 241 19.36 3.95 -25.32
C MET A 241 20.70 3.24 -25.55
N GLY A 242 21.25 2.60 -24.52
CA GLY A 242 22.46 1.79 -24.64
C GLY A 242 22.30 0.58 -25.58
N MET A 243 21.11 -0.03 -25.60
CA MET A 243 20.80 -1.17 -26.48
C MET A 243 20.60 -0.78 -27.95
N LEU A 244 20.15 0.44 -28.23
CA LEU A 244 19.79 0.89 -29.59
C LEU A 244 21.01 1.24 -30.47
N ARG A 245 22.24 0.87 -30.14
CA ARG A 245 23.44 1.36 -30.83
C ARG A 245 23.65 0.90 -32.28
N LYS A 246 22.94 -0.12 -32.79
CA LYS A 246 23.22 -0.66 -34.14
C LYS A 246 22.05 -0.70 -35.14
N ASP A 247 20.78 -0.80 -34.75
CA ASP A 247 19.67 -0.89 -35.72
C ASP A 247 18.34 -0.34 -35.15
N THR A 248 18.39 0.86 -34.57
CA THR A 248 17.30 1.48 -33.79
C THR A 248 15.95 1.46 -34.48
N ILE A 249 15.90 1.83 -35.76
CA ILE A 249 14.64 2.10 -36.46
C ILE A 249 13.84 0.81 -36.69
N GLN A 250 14.52 -0.32 -36.94
CA GLN A 250 13.85 -1.59 -37.24
C GLN A 250 13.37 -2.32 -35.97
N ILE A 251 13.94 -1.99 -34.81
CA ILE A 251 13.71 -2.72 -33.56
C ILE A 251 12.67 -2.03 -32.65
N ILE A 252 12.48 -0.71 -32.77
CA ILE A 252 11.52 0.00 -31.91
C ILE A 252 10.09 -0.51 -32.17
N PRO A 253 9.41 -1.07 -31.14
CA PRO A 253 8.07 -1.60 -31.31
C PRO A 253 7.09 -0.46 -31.60
N THR A 254 6.12 -0.71 -32.48
CA THR A 254 5.00 0.20 -32.68
C THR A 254 4.13 0.29 -31.42
N ALA A 255 3.35 1.36 -31.29
CA ALA A 255 2.43 1.54 -30.16
C ALA A 255 1.44 0.37 -30.01
N ASN A 256 1.03 -0.26 -31.12
CA ASN A 256 0.14 -1.42 -31.09
C ASN A 256 0.83 -2.68 -30.54
N VAL A 257 2.11 -2.86 -30.86
CA VAL A 257 2.92 -3.97 -30.33
C VAL A 257 3.19 -3.77 -28.85
N LEU A 258 3.55 -2.55 -28.45
CA LEU A 258 3.78 -2.19 -27.05
C LEU A 258 2.48 -2.32 -26.23
N GLY A 259 1.40 -1.70 -26.70
CA GLY A 259 0.09 -1.69 -26.05
C GLY A 259 -0.62 -3.05 -26.05
N GLY A 260 -0.23 -3.96 -26.94
CA GLY A 260 -0.77 -5.30 -27.05
C GLY A 260 0.02 -6.32 -26.23
N TRP A 261 0.65 -7.26 -26.92
CA TRP A 261 1.22 -8.45 -26.27
C TRP A 261 2.39 -8.15 -25.33
N LEU A 262 3.18 -7.08 -25.57
CA LEU A 262 4.32 -6.75 -24.68
C LEU A 262 3.87 -6.33 -23.28
N LEU A 263 2.86 -5.44 -23.18
CA LEU A 263 2.30 -5.08 -21.89
C LEU A 263 1.56 -6.24 -21.22
N ILE A 264 0.86 -7.06 -22.01
CA ILE A 264 0.19 -8.27 -21.49
C ILE A 264 1.21 -9.27 -20.93
N ASP A 265 2.31 -9.53 -21.63
CA ASP A 265 3.38 -10.42 -21.17
C ASP A 265 4.08 -9.86 -19.92
N ALA A 266 4.37 -8.56 -19.90
CA ALA A 266 4.94 -7.90 -18.74
C ALA A 266 4.01 -7.97 -17.52
N ALA A 267 2.70 -7.73 -17.71
CA ALA A 267 1.69 -7.86 -16.67
C ALA A 267 1.63 -9.30 -16.16
N ALA A 268 1.55 -10.30 -17.03
CA ALA A 268 1.53 -11.72 -16.65
C ALA A 268 2.77 -12.14 -15.85
N ARG A 269 3.96 -11.62 -16.20
CA ARG A 269 5.19 -11.86 -15.42
C ARG A 269 5.13 -11.26 -14.02
N ILE A 270 4.54 -10.07 -13.88
CA ILE A 270 4.38 -9.41 -12.58
C ILE A 270 3.31 -10.13 -11.76
N GLU A 271 2.18 -10.47 -12.36
CA GLU A 271 1.09 -11.24 -11.73
C GLU A 271 1.61 -12.56 -11.18
N LYS A 272 2.40 -13.32 -11.96
CA LYS A 272 3.03 -14.56 -11.48
C LYS A 272 3.95 -14.33 -10.28
N LYS A 273 4.70 -13.21 -10.24
CA LYS A 273 5.55 -12.87 -9.08
C LYS A 273 4.71 -12.51 -7.86
N VAL A 274 3.64 -11.73 -8.06
CA VAL A 274 2.70 -11.36 -6.99
C VAL A 274 1.99 -12.59 -6.46
N GLU A 275 1.58 -13.52 -7.32
CA GLU A 275 0.96 -14.79 -6.94
C GLU A 275 1.86 -15.60 -6.01
N VAL A 276 3.13 -15.76 -6.36
CA VAL A 276 4.10 -16.46 -5.50
C VAL A 276 4.26 -15.79 -4.13
N ILE A 277 4.20 -14.45 -4.07
CA ILE A 277 4.33 -13.68 -2.83
C ILE A 277 3.07 -13.82 -1.96
N LEU A 278 1.89 -13.74 -2.57
CA LEU A 278 0.62 -13.68 -1.83
C LEU A 278 0.05 -15.06 -1.47
N LYS A 279 0.56 -16.13 -2.08
CA LYS A 279 0.04 -17.47 -1.88
C LYS A 279 0.11 -17.91 -0.42
N GLU A 280 -1.04 -18.37 0.09
CA GLU A 280 -1.21 -18.88 1.45
C GLU A 280 -0.89 -17.84 2.55
N GLN A 281 -0.82 -16.56 2.19
CA GLN A 281 -0.57 -15.49 3.14
C GLN A 281 -1.86 -14.94 3.74
N GLU A 282 -1.72 -14.38 4.94
CA GLU A 282 -2.73 -13.53 5.56
C GLU A 282 -2.45 -12.07 5.22
N LEU A 283 -3.47 -11.38 4.70
CA LEU A 283 -3.29 -10.12 3.98
C LEU A 283 -4.22 -9.02 4.47
N GLY A 284 -3.73 -7.79 4.37
CA GLY A 284 -4.56 -6.59 4.42
C GLY A 284 -5.02 -6.21 3.02
N MET A 285 -6.26 -5.79 2.87
CA MET A 285 -6.75 -5.25 1.60
C MET A 285 -7.27 -3.83 1.81
N LEU A 286 -7.14 -2.99 0.79
CA LEU A 286 -7.69 -1.64 0.79
C LEU A 286 -8.23 -1.29 -0.59
N THR A 287 -9.28 -0.47 -0.62
CA THR A 287 -9.77 0.12 -1.86
C THR A 287 -9.62 1.62 -1.83
N ASN A 288 -9.10 2.19 -2.90
CA ASN A 288 -9.08 3.64 -3.09
C ASN A 288 -9.88 3.99 -4.34
N GLN A 289 -10.88 4.86 -4.20
CA GLN A 289 -11.73 5.29 -5.31
C GLN A 289 -11.41 6.75 -5.68
N TRP A 290 -11.23 7.02 -6.98
CA TRP A 290 -11.10 8.38 -7.49
C TRP A 290 -11.84 8.58 -8.80
N LYS A 291 -12.10 9.84 -9.13
CA LYS A 291 -12.64 10.24 -10.43
C LYS A 291 -11.49 10.65 -11.33
N ASN A 292 -11.47 10.13 -12.56
CA ASN A 292 -10.55 10.63 -13.57
C ASN A 292 -11.05 11.96 -14.17
N ILE A 293 -10.25 12.57 -15.05
CA ILE A 293 -10.56 13.84 -15.73
C ILE A 293 -11.88 13.76 -16.52
N ARG A 294 -12.23 12.58 -17.04
CA ARG A 294 -13.48 12.31 -17.76
C ARG A 294 -14.66 11.98 -16.82
N LYS A 295 -14.51 12.21 -15.51
CA LYS A 295 -15.50 11.91 -14.46
C LYS A 295 -15.85 10.42 -14.35
N ASN A 296 -15.07 9.52 -14.93
CA ASN A 296 -15.20 8.08 -14.70
C ASN A 296 -14.70 7.75 -13.30
N GLN A 297 -15.44 6.91 -12.59
CA GLN A 297 -15.02 6.41 -11.28
C GLN A 297 -14.14 5.18 -11.48
N ILE A 298 -12.96 5.21 -10.89
CA ILE A 298 -11.98 4.13 -10.89
C ILE A 298 -11.73 3.75 -9.44
N ALA A 299 -11.75 2.46 -9.15
CA ALA A 299 -11.36 1.90 -7.86
C ALA A 299 -10.09 1.08 -8.06
N ALA A 300 -9.04 1.38 -7.31
CA ALA A 300 -7.90 0.49 -7.17
C ALA A 300 -8.14 -0.45 -6.01
N VAL A 301 -7.95 -1.74 -6.24
CA VAL A 301 -7.87 -2.77 -5.21
C VAL A 301 -6.39 -3.01 -4.93
N CYS A 302 -5.97 -2.70 -3.71
CA CYS A 302 -4.59 -2.88 -3.29
C CYS A 302 -4.51 -3.85 -2.13
N VAL A 303 -3.45 -4.64 -2.10
CA VAL A 303 -3.17 -5.62 -1.05
C VAL A 303 -1.87 -5.22 -0.35
N ASN A 304 -1.90 -5.24 0.99
CA ASN A 304 -0.74 -5.02 1.85
C ASN A 304 -0.25 -6.37 2.37
N HIS A 305 1.00 -6.68 2.04
CA HIS A 305 1.75 -7.82 2.59
C HIS A 305 3.13 -7.32 2.98
N ASP A 306 3.58 -7.58 4.21
CA ASP A 306 4.88 -7.15 4.72
C ASP A 306 5.17 -5.65 4.48
N TYR A 307 4.18 -4.80 4.74
CA TYR A 307 4.26 -3.34 4.57
C TYR A 307 4.50 -2.89 3.12
N LYS A 308 4.37 -3.80 2.15
CA LYS A 308 4.44 -3.51 0.73
C LYS A 308 3.04 -3.52 0.14
N LEU A 309 2.74 -2.48 -0.63
CA LEU A 309 1.45 -2.32 -1.28
C LEU A 309 1.53 -2.79 -2.73
N TYR A 310 0.69 -3.76 -3.07
CA TYR A 310 0.55 -4.31 -4.42
C TYR A 310 -0.80 -3.89 -4.99
N THR A 311 -0.81 -3.23 -6.15
CA THR A 311 -2.05 -2.97 -6.88
C THR A 311 -2.45 -4.24 -7.62
N ILE A 312 -3.57 -4.82 -7.23
CA ILE A 312 -4.07 -6.08 -7.78
C ILE A 312 -5.03 -5.83 -8.94
N ASP A 313 -5.88 -4.81 -8.81
CA ASP A 313 -6.90 -4.57 -9.81
C ASP A 313 -7.27 -3.09 -9.93
N LEU A 314 -7.75 -2.72 -11.12
CA LEU A 314 -8.28 -1.41 -11.44
C LEU A 314 -9.68 -1.57 -12.03
N LEU A 315 -10.68 -1.32 -11.20
CA LEU A 315 -12.07 -1.50 -11.54
C LEU A 315 -12.69 -0.17 -12.01
N LYS A 316 -13.42 -0.21 -13.11
CA LYS A 316 -14.23 0.92 -13.58
C LYS A 316 -15.60 0.87 -12.91
N VAL A 317 -15.85 1.76 -11.96
CA VAL A 317 -17.06 1.80 -11.12
C VAL A 317 -18.11 2.80 -11.65
N THR A 318 -17.87 3.44 -12.81
CA THR A 318 -18.74 4.54 -13.29
C THR A 318 -20.23 4.17 -13.43
N ALA A 319 -20.56 2.90 -13.69
CA ALA A 319 -21.92 2.45 -13.94
C ALA A 319 -22.61 1.82 -12.72
N GLU A 320 -21.88 1.54 -11.65
CA GLU A 320 -22.46 0.88 -10.48
C GLU A 320 -23.14 1.91 -9.57
N SER A 321 -24.29 1.52 -9.03
CA SER A 321 -25.04 2.35 -8.10
C SER A 321 -24.24 2.51 -6.80
N LYS A 322 -24.34 3.70 -6.22
CA LYS A 322 -23.65 4.06 -4.96
C LYS A 322 -24.47 3.71 -3.72
N ASP A 323 -25.45 2.82 -3.85
CA ASP A 323 -26.15 2.32 -2.68
C ASP A 323 -25.22 1.39 -1.89
N GLY A 324 -25.41 1.35 -0.57
CA GLY A 324 -24.56 0.56 0.29
C GLY A 324 -24.63 -0.95 0.04
N ASP A 325 -25.75 -1.44 -0.49
CA ASP A 325 -25.94 -2.87 -0.71
C ASP A 325 -25.14 -3.34 -1.94
N THR A 326 -25.14 -2.54 -3.01
CA THR A 326 -24.32 -2.75 -4.22
C THR A 326 -22.84 -2.59 -3.89
N GLN A 327 -22.45 -1.58 -3.11
CA GLN A 327 -21.07 -1.42 -2.65
C GLN A 327 -20.62 -2.62 -1.80
N CYS A 328 -21.46 -3.09 -0.86
CA CYS A 328 -21.19 -4.30 -0.08
C CYS A 328 -20.95 -5.53 -0.98
N ALA A 329 -21.85 -5.77 -1.95
CA ALA A 329 -21.69 -6.86 -2.90
C ALA A 329 -20.43 -6.72 -3.78
N GLN A 330 -20.03 -5.48 -4.11
CA GLN A 330 -18.79 -5.23 -4.82
C GLN A 330 -17.56 -5.55 -3.96
N PHE A 331 -17.57 -5.16 -2.69
CA PHE A 331 -16.49 -5.48 -1.75
C PHE A 331 -16.35 -6.99 -1.54
N GLU A 332 -17.47 -7.71 -1.38
CA GLU A 332 -17.48 -9.18 -1.31
C GLU A 332 -16.83 -9.79 -2.56
N ARG A 333 -17.23 -9.34 -3.76
CA ARG A 333 -16.62 -9.81 -5.02
C ARG A 333 -15.11 -9.54 -5.09
N MET A 334 -14.65 -8.39 -4.60
CA MET A 334 -13.21 -8.08 -4.55
C MET A 334 -12.48 -9.01 -3.58
N ILE A 335 -13.01 -9.22 -2.38
CA ILE A 335 -12.41 -10.11 -1.36
C ILE A 335 -12.36 -11.54 -1.90
N ASP A 336 -13.49 -12.07 -2.36
CA ASP A 336 -13.59 -13.44 -2.88
C ASP A 336 -12.64 -13.63 -4.07
N ARG A 337 -12.54 -12.65 -4.98
CA ARG A 337 -11.61 -12.75 -6.11
C ARG A 337 -10.15 -12.81 -5.66
N VAL A 338 -9.74 -11.94 -4.74
CA VAL A 338 -8.35 -11.93 -4.23
C VAL A 338 -8.04 -13.24 -3.52
N GLU A 339 -8.93 -13.70 -2.63
CA GLU A 339 -8.74 -14.95 -1.90
C GLU A 339 -8.69 -16.17 -2.83
N ASN A 340 -9.55 -16.22 -3.85
CA ASN A 340 -9.60 -17.34 -4.80
C ASN A 340 -8.41 -17.34 -5.78
N VAL A 341 -8.04 -16.19 -6.34
CA VAL A 341 -6.95 -16.09 -7.33
C VAL A 341 -5.60 -16.38 -6.68
N TYR A 342 -5.38 -15.86 -5.47
CA TYR A 342 -4.08 -15.98 -4.81
C TYR A 342 -4.03 -17.06 -3.73
N ASN A 343 -5.13 -17.80 -3.50
CA ASN A 343 -5.23 -18.78 -2.41
C ASN A 343 -4.75 -18.20 -1.07
N CYS A 344 -5.24 -17.00 -0.74
CA CYS A 344 -4.84 -16.23 0.43
C CYS A 344 -6.05 -15.94 1.33
N LYS A 345 -5.82 -15.32 2.48
CA LYS A 345 -6.89 -14.94 3.42
C LYS A 345 -6.83 -13.46 3.75
N VAL A 346 -7.92 -12.75 3.51
CA VAL A 346 -8.01 -11.32 3.84
C VAL A 346 -8.45 -11.17 5.29
N LEU A 347 -7.61 -10.54 6.11
CA LEU A 347 -7.88 -10.32 7.54
C LEU A 347 -8.54 -8.98 7.81
N PHE A 348 -8.10 -7.94 7.10
CA PHE A 348 -8.64 -6.61 7.27
C PHE A 348 -8.88 -5.92 5.94
N PHE A 349 -9.90 -5.08 5.91
CA PHE A 349 -10.31 -4.37 4.70
C PHE A 349 -10.56 -2.90 4.98
N VAL A 350 -9.71 -2.04 4.42
CA VAL A 350 -9.76 -0.59 4.62
C VAL A 350 -10.56 0.05 3.50
N MET A 351 -11.52 0.91 3.86
CA MET A 351 -12.37 1.61 2.90
C MET A 351 -12.61 3.06 3.30
N ASP A 352 -13.06 3.85 2.32
CA ASP A 352 -13.51 5.21 2.55
C ASP A 352 -14.82 5.26 3.36
N ASP A 353 -14.91 6.20 4.31
CA ASP A 353 -16.09 6.41 5.16
C ASP A 353 -17.07 7.43 4.57
N ASN A 354 -17.37 7.34 3.27
CA ASN A 354 -18.27 8.29 2.60
C ASN A 354 -19.50 7.62 1.97
N GLY A 355 -20.66 8.29 2.09
CA GLY A 355 -21.91 7.92 1.42
C GLY A 355 -22.24 6.42 1.42
N GLY A 356 -22.31 5.84 0.23
CA GLY A 356 -22.60 4.42 0.01
C GLY A 356 -21.55 3.48 0.63
N SER A 357 -20.27 3.85 0.59
CA SER A 357 -19.17 3.03 1.13
C SER A 357 -19.31 2.83 2.63
N LYS A 358 -19.79 3.82 3.37
CA LYS A 358 -20.09 3.71 4.81
C LYS A 358 -21.20 2.69 5.10
N LYS A 359 -22.30 2.73 4.36
CA LYS A 359 -23.38 1.74 4.49
C LYS A 359 -22.86 0.35 4.09
N GLY A 360 -22.13 0.27 2.99
CA GLY A 360 -21.51 -0.98 2.52
C GLY A 360 -20.55 -1.58 3.54
N HIS A 361 -19.77 -0.76 4.24
CA HIS A 361 -18.87 -1.16 5.32
C HIS A 361 -19.62 -1.82 6.48
N VAL A 362 -20.70 -1.20 6.94
CA VAL A 362 -21.52 -1.75 8.04
C VAL A 362 -22.15 -3.07 7.63
N GLU A 363 -22.70 -3.17 6.42
CA GLU A 363 -23.29 -4.41 5.92
C GLU A 363 -22.23 -5.50 5.71
N LEU A 364 -21.06 -5.15 5.19
CA LEU A 364 -19.94 -6.08 5.03
C LEU A 364 -19.50 -6.66 6.38
N GLY A 365 -19.45 -5.85 7.44
CA GLY A 365 -19.10 -6.33 8.79
C GLY A 365 -20.13 -7.30 9.37
N LYS A 366 -21.41 -7.17 9.01
CA LYS A 366 -22.44 -8.14 9.39
C LYS A 366 -22.28 -9.46 8.65
N LYS A 367 -21.97 -9.42 7.34
CA LYS A 367 -21.81 -10.61 6.49
C LYS A 367 -20.49 -11.35 6.71
N CYS A 368 -19.42 -10.60 6.97
CA CYS A 368 -18.06 -11.09 7.15
C CYS A 368 -17.55 -10.72 8.56
N PRO A 369 -18.09 -11.32 9.64
CA PRO A 369 -17.73 -10.95 11.02
C PRO A 369 -16.28 -11.29 11.41
N TYR A 370 -15.60 -12.11 10.60
CA TYR A 370 -14.18 -12.42 10.77
C TYR A 370 -13.25 -11.30 10.24
N LEU A 371 -13.79 -10.36 9.46
CA LEU A 371 -13.02 -9.30 8.82
C LEU A 371 -12.88 -8.11 9.77
N ILE A 372 -11.66 -7.59 9.90
CA ILE A 372 -11.40 -6.33 10.60
C ILE A 372 -11.63 -5.19 9.62
N LEU A 373 -12.50 -4.25 9.99
CA LEU A 373 -13.00 -3.21 9.10
C LEU A 373 -12.62 -1.82 9.63
N PRO A 374 -11.35 -1.39 9.45
CA PRO A 374 -10.93 -0.03 9.80
C PRO A 374 -11.38 0.98 8.74
N LEU A 375 -11.80 2.16 9.19
CA LEU A 375 -12.11 3.28 8.31
C LEU A 375 -10.83 3.97 7.84
N CYS A 376 -10.82 4.46 6.60
CA CYS A 376 -9.74 5.27 6.07
C CYS A 376 -9.63 6.60 6.84
N CYS A 377 -8.47 6.82 7.45
CA CYS A 377 -8.15 7.98 8.27
C CYS A 377 -7.95 9.28 7.46
N GLN A 378 -7.58 9.20 6.18
CA GLN A 378 -7.32 10.39 5.35
C GLN A 378 -8.57 11.25 5.15
N ILE A 379 -9.76 10.67 5.29
CA ILE A 379 -11.04 11.38 5.15
C ILE A 379 -11.48 12.01 6.47
N GLN A 380 -11.01 11.48 7.61
CA GLN A 380 -11.44 11.91 8.94
C GLN A 380 -10.71 13.16 9.43
N VAL A 381 -9.56 13.50 8.84
CA VAL A 381 -8.96 14.81 9.06
C VAL A 381 -9.78 15.81 8.26
N PRO A 382 -10.47 16.79 8.89
CA PRO A 382 -11.29 17.74 8.17
C PRO A 382 -10.43 18.53 7.18
N ASN A 383 -10.49 18.16 5.90
CA ASN A 383 -10.04 19.00 4.79
C ASN A 383 -10.80 20.34 4.75
N SER A 384 -11.88 20.48 5.53
CA SER A 384 -12.57 21.75 5.79
C SER A 384 -11.74 22.76 6.60
N GLY A 385 -10.69 22.32 7.31
CA GLY A 385 -9.72 23.24 7.92
C GLY A 385 -8.85 23.93 6.89
N ALA A 386 -8.41 23.24 5.84
CA ALA A 386 -7.52 23.83 4.85
C ALA A 386 -8.27 24.74 3.86
N ASN A 387 -9.43 24.35 3.33
CA ASN A 387 -10.11 25.17 2.32
C ASN A 387 -10.87 26.38 2.88
N THR A 388 -11.11 26.46 4.20
CA THR A 388 -11.76 27.62 4.85
C THR A 388 -10.74 28.56 5.52
N LEU A 389 -9.50 28.10 5.77
CA LEU A 389 -8.39 28.96 6.24
C LEU A 389 -7.56 29.60 5.12
N PHE A 390 -7.75 29.20 3.85
CA PHE A 390 -7.04 29.80 2.71
C PHE A 390 -7.59 31.18 2.27
N SER A 391 -8.53 31.78 3.02
CA SER A 391 -8.92 33.19 2.88
C SER A 391 -8.29 34.12 3.93
N PHE A 392 -7.47 33.61 4.86
CA PHE A 392 -6.73 34.44 5.80
C PHE A 392 -5.25 34.03 5.91
N SER A 393 -4.39 34.98 5.54
CA SER A 393 -2.93 35.02 5.69
C SER A 393 -2.10 34.14 4.74
N SER A 394 -1.72 34.77 3.64
CA SER A 394 -0.41 34.62 3.02
C SER A 394 0.70 35.01 4.00
N ASN A 395 1.54 34.04 4.38
CA ASN A 395 2.94 34.14 4.80
C ASN A 395 3.25 33.10 5.88
N LEU A 396 3.74 31.92 5.49
CA LEU A 396 4.99 31.35 6.00
C LEU A 396 5.28 30.05 5.26
N VAL A 397 6.51 29.97 4.74
CA VAL A 397 7.05 28.81 4.04
C VAL A 397 7.77 27.90 5.04
N THR A 398 7.75 26.62 4.68
CA THR A 398 8.67 25.51 5.01
C THR A 398 8.35 24.51 6.12
N THR A 399 8.49 23.24 5.67
CA THR A 399 8.75 21.98 6.38
C THR A 399 7.59 21.24 7.05
N SER A 400 6.86 20.46 6.25
CA SER A 400 6.54 19.06 6.60
C SER A 400 6.25 18.23 5.34
N LYS A 401 7.01 17.15 5.12
CA LYS A 401 6.75 16.17 4.04
C LYS A 401 5.81 15.10 4.58
N SER A 402 4.53 15.22 4.25
CA SER A 402 3.57 14.11 4.33
C SER A 402 3.50 13.44 2.96
N ILE A 403 3.74 12.14 2.90
CA ILE A 403 3.54 11.36 1.66
C ILE A 403 2.04 11.11 1.53
N CYS A 404 1.37 12.03 0.87
CA CYS A 404 0.06 11.81 0.26
C CYS A 404 0.29 11.11 -1.09
N LEU A 405 -0.35 9.97 -1.33
CA LEU A 405 -0.59 9.49 -2.70
C LEU A 405 -1.68 10.37 -3.34
N GLY A 406 -1.30 11.59 -3.68
CA GLY A 406 -2.11 12.58 -4.38
C GLY A 406 -1.39 13.03 -5.65
N HIS A 407 -2.11 13.00 -6.78
CA HIS A 407 -1.69 13.51 -8.08
C HIS A 407 -1.06 14.92 -7.98
N GLN A 408 0.19 15.09 -8.40
CA GLN A 408 0.72 16.41 -8.76
C GLN A 408 0.13 16.82 -10.12
N PHE A 409 -0.86 17.72 -10.11
CA PHE A 409 -1.17 18.54 -11.27
C PHE A 409 -0.26 19.77 -11.23
N VAL A 410 0.74 19.82 -12.11
CA VAL A 410 1.47 21.05 -12.40
C VAL A 410 0.59 21.86 -13.36
N LYS A 411 0.02 22.98 -12.87
CA LYS A 411 -0.48 24.03 -13.76
C LYS A 411 0.75 24.73 -14.35
N THR A 412 0.99 24.53 -15.65
CA THR A 412 1.93 25.36 -16.42
C THR A 412 1.34 26.77 -16.57
N PRO A 413 2.12 27.84 -16.33
CA PRO A 413 1.69 29.19 -16.67
C PRO A 413 1.64 29.37 -18.20
N PRO A 414 0.81 30.30 -18.71
CA PRO A 414 0.84 30.64 -20.12
C PRO A 414 2.15 31.39 -20.41
N PHE A 415 2.99 30.84 -21.29
CA PHE A 415 4.07 31.60 -21.89
C PHE A 415 3.47 32.54 -22.94
N SER A 416 3.54 33.84 -22.65
CA SER A 416 3.45 34.90 -23.65
C SER A 416 4.74 34.87 -24.50
N LEU A 417 4.59 34.60 -25.79
CA LEU A 417 5.63 34.86 -26.77
C LEU A 417 5.72 36.38 -26.97
N VAL A 418 6.84 36.97 -26.54
CA VAL A 418 7.39 38.21 -27.11
C VAL A 418 8.76 37.83 -27.64
N GLY A 419 8.92 38.02 -28.95
CA GLY A 419 10.07 37.59 -29.75
C GLY A 419 9.61 37.42 -31.18
#